data_AF-A0A0L7KVP4-F1
#
_entry.id   AF-A0A0L7KVP4-F1
#
_cell.length_a   1.000
_cell.length_b   1.000
_cell.length_c   1.000
_cell.angle_alpha   90.00
_cell.angle_beta   90.00
_cell.angle_gamma   90.00
#
_symmetry.space_group_name_H-M   'P 1'
#
loop_
_entity.id
_entity.type
_entity.pdbx_description
1 polymer ?
#
loop_
_entity_poly.entity_id
_entity_poly.type
_entity_poly.pdbx_seq_one_letter_code
_entity_poly.pdbx_strand_id
1 'polypeptide(L)' 'MGNPLIVASGYKFQITFTTSRRGYPIIVVSGYRFRKVTSNAFKVYWKCSANLNHGCRAVIHTLQDKTIIKCHNVHNH' A
#
# COMPACT_ATOMS: atom_id res chain seq x y z
N MET A 1 17.44 -1.78 -8.04
CA MET A 1 16.09 -1.23 -8.20
C MET A 1 15.71 -0.52 -6.90
N GLY A 2 15.99 0.78 -6.82
CA GLY A 2 15.89 1.55 -5.58
C GLY A 2 14.43 1.87 -5.23
N ASN A 3 14.07 1.66 -3.97
CA ASN A 3 12.80 2.15 -3.41
C ASN A 3 12.92 3.66 -3.23
N PRO A 4 12.11 4.49 -3.90
CA PRO A 4 12.16 5.93 -3.70
C PRO A 4 11.66 6.23 -2.27
N LEU A 5 12.57 6.72 -1.42
CA LEU A 5 12.24 7.24 -0.10
C LEU A 5 11.54 8.59 -0.31
N ILE A 6 10.21 8.62 -0.18
CA ILE A 6 9.47 9.88 -0.18
C ILE A 6 9.68 10.50 1.21
N VAL A 7 10.53 11.53 1.28
CA VAL A 7 10.78 12.29 2.52
C VAL A 7 9.74 13.41 2.59
N ALA A 8 8.69 13.20 3.39
CA ALA A 8 7.86 14.28 3.88
C ALA A 8 8.18 14.47 5.37
N SER A 9 8.49 15.71 5.77
CA SER A 9 8.60 16.17 7.18
C SER A 9 9.52 15.37 8.13
N GLY A 10 10.64 14.85 7.64
CA GLY A 10 11.70 14.26 8.48
C GLY A 10 11.45 12.81 8.93
N TYR A 11 10.29 12.23 8.62
CA TYR A 11 10.02 10.81 8.83
C TYR A 11 10.31 10.01 7.56
N LYS A 12 11.20 9.02 7.66
CA LYS A 12 11.46 8.06 6.57
C LYS A 12 10.26 7.13 6.42
N PHE A 13 9.35 7.48 5.51
CA PHE A 13 8.25 6.60 5.16
C PHE A 13 8.72 5.59 4.11
N GLN A 14 9.04 4.37 4.54
CA GLN A 14 9.44 3.31 3.62
C GLN A 14 8.21 2.75 2.90
N ILE A 15 8.16 3.01 1.59
CA ILE A 15 7.18 2.45 0.67
C ILE A 15 7.91 1.58 -0.33
N THR A 16 7.45 0.35 -0.50
CA THR A 16 7.98 -0.60 -1.48
C THR A 16 6.85 -1.15 -2.31
N PHE A 17 6.95 -1.03 -3.63
CA PHE A 17 6.08 -1.72 -4.57
C PHE A 17 6.72 -3.07 -4.93
N THR A 18 6.00 -4.15 -4.68
CA THR A 18 6.50 -5.51 -4.89
C THR A 18 5.38 -6.42 -5.40
N THR A 19 5.67 -7.70 -5.54
CA THR A 19 4.70 -8.73 -5.91
C THR A 19 4.68 -9.84 -4.85
N SER A 20 3.55 -10.51 -4.73
CA SER A 20 3.41 -11.73 -3.94
C SER A 20 4.16 -12.88 -4.64
N ARG A 21 4.35 -14.00 -3.93
CA ARG A 21 4.89 -15.23 -4.52
C ARG A 21 4.09 -15.73 -5.74
N ARG A 22 2.79 -15.39 -5.80
CA ARG A 22 1.88 -15.73 -6.92
C ARG A 22 1.79 -14.61 -7.97
N GLY A 23 2.67 -13.61 -7.93
CA GLY A 23 2.70 -12.51 -8.91
C GLY A 23 1.75 -11.34 -8.63
N TYR A 24 0.81 -11.46 -7.68
CA TYR A 24 -0.10 -10.35 -7.37
C TYR A 24 0.63 -9.10 -6.85
N PRO A 25 0.26 -7.89 -7.29
CA PRO A 25 0.90 -6.66 -6.85
C PRO A 25 0.61 -6.36 -5.37
N ILE A 26 1.63 -5.86 -4.67
CA ILE A 26 1.61 -5.53 -3.24
C ILE A 26 2.32 -4.20 -3.00
N ILE A 27 1.77 -3.39 -2.10
CA ILE A 27 2.47 -2.25 -1.50
C ILE A 27 2.87 -2.62 -0.07
N VAL A 28 4.12 -2.38 0.29
CA VAL A 28 4.60 -2.50 1.67
C VAL A 28 4.83 -1.10 2.21
N VAL A 29 4.21 -0.78 3.34
CA VAL A 29 4.34 0.50 4.02
C VAL A 29 4.66 0.28 5.48
N SER A 30 5.83 0.74 5.92
CA SER A 30 6.31 0.56 7.31
C SER A 30 6.19 -0.90 7.79
N GLY A 31 6.49 -1.87 6.90
CA GLY A 31 6.40 -3.31 7.18
C GLY A 31 5.02 -3.95 6.94
N TYR A 32 3.95 -3.17 6.80
CA TYR A 32 2.60 -3.70 6.56
C TYR A 32 2.32 -3.89 5.08
N ARG A 33 1.71 -5.03 4.72
CA ARG A 33 1.41 -5.40 3.34
C ARG A 33 0.00 -5.00 2.97
N PHE A 34 -0.16 -4.39 1.81
CA PHE A 34 -1.42 -3.98 1.22
C PHE A 34 -1.60 -4.68 -0.12
N ARG A 35 -2.72 -5.40 -0.29
CA ARG A 35 -3.09 -6.07 -1.54
C ARG A 35 -3.96 -5.15 -2.39
N LYS A 36 -3.81 -5.22 -3.71
CA LYS A 36 -4.76 -4.61 -4.65
C LYS A 36 -6.13 -5.27 -4.47
N VAL A 37 -7.19 -4.46 -4.35
CA VAL A 37 -8.57 -4.93 -4.25
C VAL A 37 -9.32 -4.65 -5.55
N THR A 38 -9.25 -3.43 -6.04
CA THR A 38 -9.86 -3.04 -7.31
C THR A 38 -9.11 -1.86 -7.92
N SER A 39 -9.35 -1.59 -9.19
CA SER A 39 -8.87 -0.40 -9.88
C SER A 39 -9.92 0.11 -10.85
N ASN A 40 -9.97 1.43 -11.01
CA ASN A 40 -10.67 2.06 -12.13
C ASN A 40 -9.63 2.73 -13.06
N ALA A 41 -10.10 3.54 -14.01
CA ALA A 41 -9.25 4.22 -14.99
C ALA A 41 -8.18 5.13 -14.35
N PHE A 42 -8.39 5.62 -13.13
CA PHE A 42 -7.51 6.61 -12.50
C PHE A 42 -6.87 6.13 -11.21
N LYS A 43 -7.57 5.30 -10.45
CA LYS A 43 -7.24 4.94 -9.06
C LYS A 43 -7.13 3.44 -8.88
N VAL A 44 -6.19 3.04 -8.04
CA VAL A 44 -6.04 1.68 -7.53
C VAL A 44 -6.29 1.70 -6.03
N TYR A 45 -7.14 0.77 -5.58
CA TYR A 45 -7.56 0.64 -4.20
C TYR A 45 -6.83 -0.54 -3.56
N TRP A 46 -6.20 -0.28 -2.43
CA TRP A 46 -5.40 -1.25 -1.70
C TRP A 46 -5.90 -1.36 -0.26
N LYS A 47 -6.00 -2.59 0.25
CA LYS A 47 -6.36 -2.87 1.65
C LYS A 47 -5.26 -3.66 2.32
N CYS A 48 -5.07 -3.47 3.62
CA CYS A 48 -4.17 -4.30 4.40
C CYS A 48 -4.47 -5.79 4.18
N SER A 49 -3.43 -6.62 4.09
CA SER A 49 -3.58 -8.07 3.91
C SER A 49 -4.40 -8.70 5.04
N ALA A 50 -4.27 -8.19 6.27
CA ALA A 50 -5.05 -8.63 7.43
C ALA A 50 -6.54 -8.23 7.35
N ASN A 51 -6.97 -7.47 6.34
CA ASN A 51 -8.38 -7.11 6.17
C ASN A 51 -9.29 -8.34 6.02
N LEU A 52 -8.81 -9.42 5.40
CA LEU A 52 -9.62 -10.64 5.22
C LEU A 52 -9.76 -11.45 6.51
N ASN A 53 -8.71 -11.52 7.32
CA ASN A 53 -8.67 -12.42 8.49
C ASN A 53 -9.00 -11.72 9.81
N HIS A 54 -8.72 -10.41 9.90
CA HIS A 54 -8.84 -9.62 11.14
C HIS A 54 -9.70 -8.37 10.97
N GLY A 55 -10.34 -8.18 9.80
CA GLY A 55 -11.15 -6.98 9.55
C GLY A 55 -10.34 -5.68 9.57
N CYS A 56 -9.03 -5.74 9.33
CA CYS A 56 -8.15 -4.58 9.34
C CYS A 56 -8.67 -3.45 8.43
N ARG A 57 -8.72 -2.21 8.93
CA ARG A 57 -9.28 -1.04 8.23
C ARG A 57 -8.23 -0.17 7.54
N ALA A 58 -6.96 -0.50 7.63
CA ALA A 58 -5.90 0.22 6.94
C ALA A 58 -6.05 0.13 5.40
N VAL A 59 -5.94 1.28 4.72
CA VAL A 59 -6.15 1.41 3.28
C VAL A 59 -5.16 2.37 2.63
N ILE A 60 -4.79 2.09 1.38
CA ILE A 60 -4.00 2.96 0.53
C ILE A 60 -4.74 3.13 -0.80
N HIS A 61 -4.77 4.34 -1.34
CA HIS A 61 -5.17 4.57 -2.73
C HIS A 61 -3.98 5.15 -3.50
N THR A 62 -3.73 4.62 -4.69
CA THR A 62 -2.74 5.15 -5.61
C THR A 62 -3.39 5.55 -6.92
N LEU A 63 -2.70 6.38 -7.70
CA LEU A 63 -2.96 6.51 -9.13
C LEU A 63 -2.32 5.32 -9.90
N GLN A 64 -2.58 5.24 -11.21
CA GLN A 64 -2.00 4.19 -12.06
C GLN A 64 -0.46 4.27 -12.15
N ASP A 65 0.09 5.48 -12.08
CA ASP A 65 1.54 5.76 -12.06
C ASP A 65 2.21 5.46 -10.70
N LYS A 66 1.48 4.85 -9.77
CA LYS A 66 1.89 4.51 -8.39
C LYS A 66 2.03 5.70 -7.44
N THR A 67 1.60 6.90 -7.83
CA THR A 67 1.50 8.05 -6.91
C THR A 67 0.50 7.75 -5.80
N ILE A 68 0.91 7.87 -4.54
CA ILE A 68 0.02 7.67 -3.39
C ILE A 68 -0.82 8.92 -3.16
N ILE A 69 -2.15 8.78 -3.23
CA ILE A 69 -3.12 9.87 -3.03
C ILE A 69 -3.90 9.73 -1.72
N LYS A 70 -3.81 8.57 -1.06
CA LYS A 70 -4.36 8.32 0.28
C LYS A 70 -3.55 7.23 0.96
N CYS A 71 -3.17 7.46 2.21
CA CYS A 71 -2.53 6.45 3.06
C CYS A 71 -3.09 6.51 4.47
N HIS A 72 -4.06 5.63 4.78
CA HIS A 72 -4.55 5.42 6.14
C HIS A 72 -3.89 4.16 6.71
N ASN A 73 -2.74 4.36 7.37
CA ASN A 73 -1.89 3.29 7.90
C ASN A 73 -2.12 3.05 9.41
N VAL A 74 -3.38 2.97 9.83
CA VAL A 74 -3.77 2.65 11.21
C VAL A 74 -4.35 1.25 11.24
N HIS A 75 -3.67 0.33 11.93
CA HIS A 75 -4.03 -1.08 12.02
C HIS A 75 -4.70 -1.38 13.36
N ASN A 76 -5.66 -2.30 13.34
CA ASN A 76 -6.42 -2.75 14.51
C ASN A 76 -6.19 -4.26 14.76
N HIS A 77 -4.95 -4.74 14.55
CA HIS A 77 -4.52 -6.12 14.71
C HIS A 77 -3.03 -6.21 15.01
#